data_AF-A0A4Y2NSF0-F1
#
_entry.id   AF-A0A4Y2NSF0-F1
#
_cell.length_a   1.000
_cell.length_b   1.000
_cell.length_c   1.000
_cell.angle_alpha   90.00
_cell.angle_beta   90.00
_cell.angle_gamma   90.00
#
_symmetry.space_group_name_H-M   'P 1'
#
loop_
_entity.id
_entity.type
_entity.pdbx_description
1 polymer ?
#
loop_
_entity_poly.entity_id
_entity_poly.type
_entity_poly.pdbx_seq_one_letter_code
_entity_poly.pdbx_strand_id
1 'polypeptide(L)'
;MNNIHCGIYPASLSSLFIVIPLVTSLFVANVDVTFGGIHQLEHYISGEYLAPFTVQLAACFIYSFCLWVTTILFLRHTLKLLLKYKGWMYEVHLKKISLKTYIWATLVRTLTAKRRPILYSFQSSLPQLPLPSLEETMERYLHTVHPLLDEERYEKMKQMTYEFQNGIGKKLQLHLWLKSWWASNYINDLRKLHQEVRFIGYYATLDNCW
;
A
#
# COMPACT_ATOMS: atom_id res chain seq x y z
N MET A 1 -15.50 -5.11 2.98
CA MET A 1 -15.75 -3.65 2.82
C MET A 1 -14.60 -2.74 3.24
N ASN A 2 -13.58 -3.20 3.99
CA ASN A 2 -12.43 -2.37 4.37
C ASN A 2 -11.52 -1.93 3.20
N ASN A 3 -11.51 -2.65 2.08
CA ASN A 3 -10.56 -2.39 0.98
C ASN A 3 -10.93 -1.14 0.16
N ILE A 4 -12.22 -0.83 0.02
CA ILE A 4 -12.72 0.34 -0.73
C ILE A 4 -12.40 1.63 0.04
N HIS A 5 -12.52 1.58 1.37
CA HIS A 5 -12.18 2.68 2.27
C HIS A 5 -10.66 2.96 2.29
N CYS A 6 -9.82 1.94 2.07
CA CYS A 6 -8.37 2.07 1.92
C CYS A 6 -7.95 2.62 0.55
N GLY A 7 -8.68 2.31 -0.53
CA GLY A 7 -8.41 2.80 -1.88
C GLY A 7 -8.57 4.31 -2.03
N ILE A 8 -9.48 4.92 -1.26
CA ILE A 8 -9.87 6.34 -1.30
C ILE A 8 -8.99 7.21 -0.38
N TYR A 9 -8.17 6.60 0.49
CA TYR A 9 -7.21 7.34 1.32
C TYR A 9 -6.11 8.01 0.45
N PRO A 10 -5.83 9.32 0.62
CA PRO A 10 -6.03 10.16 1.81
C PRO A 10 -7.14 11.23 1.74
N ALA A 11 -8.05 11.18 0.75
CA ALA A 11 -9.17 12.13 0.69
C ALA A 11 -10.43 11.48 1.24
N SER A 12 -11.06 12.07 2.26
CA SER A 12 -12.36 11.62 2.72
C SER A 12 -13.44 11.99 1.69
N LEU A 13 -14.48 11.17 1.52
CA LEU A 13 -15.67 11.52 0.75
C LEU A 13 -16.27 12.86 1.20
N SER A 14 -16.07 13.24 2.47
CA SER A 14 -16.44 14.55 3.02
C SER A 14 -15.81 15.74 2.27
N SER A 15 -14.60 15.59 1.71
CA SER A 15 -13.95 16.65 0.93
C SER A 15 -14.63 16.89 -0.41
N LEU A 16 -15.24 15.87 -1.02
CA LEU A 16 -16.01 15.99 -2.25
C LEU A 16 -17.28 16.82 -2.03
N PHE A 17 -17.96 16.61 -0.90
CA PHE A 17 -19.11 17.42 -0.49
C PHE A 17 -18.76 18.88 -0.16
N ILE A 18 -17.48 19.24 -0.01
CA ILE A 18 -17.03 20.63 0.16
C ILE A 18 -16.64 21.23 -1.21
N VAL A 19 -15.97 20.46 -2.06
CA VAL A 19 -15.51 20.92 -3.37
C VAL A 19 -16.66 21.19 -4.34
N ILE A 20 -17.70 20.35 -4.35
CA ILE A 20 -18.88 20.53 -5.19
C ILE A 20 -19.58 21.87 -4.92
N PRO A 21 -20.07 22.17 -3.69
CA PRO A 21 -20.75 23.43 -3.42
C PRO A 21 -19.84 24.65 -3.62
N LEU A 22 -18.55 24.53 -3.27
CA LEU A 22 -17.57 25.60 -3.47
C LEU A 22 -17.43 25.96 -4.96
N VAL A 23 -17.23 24.98 -5.83
CA VAL A 23 -17.10 25.20 -7.27
C VAL A 23 -18.41 25.70 -7.88
N THR A 24 -19.56 25.15 -7.49
CA THR A 24 -20.86 25.66 -7.94
C THR A 24 -21.11 27.10 -7.50
N SER A 25 -20.73 27.46 -6.27
CA SER A 25 -20.93 28.83 -5.75
C SER A 25 -20.04 29.86 -6.44
N LEU A 26 -18.81 29.48 -6.78
CA LEU A 26 -17.86 30.36 -7.48
C LEU A 26 -18.26 30.56 -8.94
N PHE A 27 -18.82 29.52 -9.57
CA PHE A 27 -19.37 29.61 -10.91
C PHE A 27 -20.59 30.54 -10.97
N VAL A 28 -21.53 30.41 -10.02
CA VAL A 28 -22.70 31.32 -9.93
C VAL A 28 -22.27 32.76 -9.63
N ALA A 29 -21.14 32.97 -8.96
CA ALA A 29 -20.58 34.29 -8.69
C ALA A 29 -19.87 34.93 -9.90
N ASN A 30 -19.90 34.32 -11.09
CA ASN A 30 -19.20 34.76 -12.31
C ASN A 30 -17.69 34.92 -12.13
N VAL A 31 -17.08 34.16 -11.22
CA VAL A 31 -15.62 34.13 -11.09
C VAL A 31 -15.11 32.95 -11.92
N ASP A 32 -14.37 33.25 -12.99
CA ASP A 32 -13.76 32.28 -13.91
C ASP A 32 -12.59 31.52 -13.27
N VAL A 33 -12.87 30.78 -12.18
CA VAL A 33 -11.88 29.93 -11.49
C VAL A 33 -11.48 28.72 -12.35
N THR A 34 -12.28 28.38 -13.35
CA THR A 34 -12.15 27.16 -14.15
C THR A 34 -11.40 27.33 -15.46
N PHE A 35 -10.85 28.53 -15.74
CA PHE A 35 -10.11 28.84 -16.97
C PHE A 35 -10.84 28.36 -18.25
N GLY A 36 -12.18 28.47 -18.27
CA GLY A 36 -13.01 28.03 -19.40
C GLY A 36 -13.20 26.52 -19.54
N GLY A 37 -12.71 25.70 -18.60
CA GLY A 37 -12.85 24.24 -18.64
C GLY A 37 -14.29 23.73 -18.56
N ILE A 38 -15.18 24.47 -17.89
CA ILE A 38 -16.62 24.15 -17.83
C ILE A 38 -17.27 24.33 -19.21
N HIS A 39 -16.93 25.41 -19.93
CA HIS A 39 -17.45 25.67 -21.27
C HIS A 39 -16.96 24.66 -22.31
N GLN A 40 -15.72 24.16 -22.15
CA GLN A 40 -15.23 23.06 -22.98
C GLN A 40 -16.06 21.79 -22.74
N LEU A 41 -16.35 21.45 -21.48
CA LEU A 41 -17.19 20.29 -21.14
C LEU A 41 -18.64 20.47 -21.62
N GLU A 42 -19.19 21.68 -21.53
CA GLU A 42 -20.51 22.02 -22.04
C GLU A 42 -20.62 21.76 -23.55
N HIS A 43 -19.59 22.09 -24.33
CA HIS A 43 -19.54 21.78 -25.77
C HIS A 43 -19.54 20.28 -26.07
N TYR A 44 -18.87 19.46 -25.25
CA TYR A 44 -18.88 17.99 -25.41
C TYR A 44 -20.20 17.33 -24.98
N ILE A 45 -20.97 17.95 -24.08
CA ILE A 45 -22.20 17.38 -23.49
C ILE A 45 -23.46 17.88 -24.22
N SER A 46 -23.39 19.00 -24.95
CA SER A 46 -24.52 19.61 -25.66
C SER A 46 -25.04 18.72 -26.80
N GLY A 47 -25.88 17.74 -26.46
CA GLY A 47 -26.73 17.02 -27.40
C GLY A 47 -28.04 17.79 -27.65
N GLU A 48 -28.61 17.64 -28.84
CA GLU A 48 -29.77 18.40 -29.35
C GLU A 48 -31.06 18.35 -28.49
N TYR A 49 -31.09 17.58 -27.39
CA TYR A 49 -32.31 17.30 -26.62
C TYR A 49 -32.28 17.79 -25.16
N LEU A 50 -31.20 18.43 -24.69
CA LEU A 50 -31.06 18.82 -23.27
C LEU A 50 -31.26 20.33 -23.06
N ALA A 51 -31.98 20.69 -21.99
CA ALA A 51 -32.13 22.10 -21.60
C ALA A 51 -30.77 22.69 -21.18
N PRO A 52 -30.46 23.95 -21.54
CA PRO A 52 -29.13 24.55 -21.32
C PRO A 52 -28.70 24.53 -19.85
N PHE A 53 -29.65 24.73 -18.93
CA PHE A 53 -29.40 24.65 -17.48
C PHE A 53 -28.94 23.26 -17.02
N THR A 54 -29.47 22.18 -17.60
CA THR A 54 -29.11 20.81 -17.22
C THR A 54 -27.70 20.42 -17.65
N VAL A 55 -27.28 20.90 -18.83
CA VAL A 55 -25.93 20.68 -19.37
C VAL A 55 -24.89 21.38 -18.49
N GLN A 56 -25.16 22.61 -18.06
CA GLN A 56 -24.27 23.38 -17.19
C GLN A 56 -24.08 22.75 -15.81
N LEU A 57 -25.17 22.27 -15.21
CA LEU A 57 -25.14 21.62 -13.91
C LEU A 57 -24.35 20.30 -13.98
N ALA A 58 -24.56 19.51 -15.03
CA ALA A 58 -23.80 18.28 -15.29
C ALA A 58 -22.30 18.57 -15.53
N ALA A 59 -21.98 19.57 -16.35
CA ALA A 59 -20.60 19.99 -16.60
C ALA A 59 -19.88 20.42 -15.31
N CYS A 60 -20.57 21.15 -14.43
CA CYS A 60 -20.03 21.56 -13.12
C CYS A 60 -19.72 20.35 -12.23
N PHE A 61 -20.66 19.39 -12.11
CA PHE A 61 -20.44 18.17 -11.33
C PHE A 61 -19.27 17.34 -11.86
N ILE A 62 -19.19 17.14 -13.18
CA ILE A 62 -18.10 16.40 -13.82
C ILE A 62 -16.76 17.09 -13.57
N TYR A 63 -16.71 18.41 -13.75
CA TYR A 63 -15.50 19.19 -13.51
C TYR A 63 -15.04 19.13 -12.04
N SER A 64 -15.96 19.28 -11.08
CA SER A 64 -15.66 19.13 -9.65
C SER A 64 -15.15 17.73 -9.31
N PHE A 65 -15.71 16.68 -9.91
CA PHE A 65 -15.25 15.31 -9.72
C PHE A 65 -13.83 15.12 -10.30
N CYS A 66 -13.57 15.60 -11.51
CA CYS A 66 -12.26 15.57 -12.14
C CYS A 66 -11.21 16.31 -11.30
N LEU A 67 -11.50 17.53 -10.83
CA LEU A 67 -10.61 18.29 -9.95
C LEU A 67 -10.34 17.57 -8.62
N TRP A 68 -11.35 16.93 -8.06
CA TRP A 68 -11.21 16.16 -6.84
C TRP A 68 -10.28 14.96 -7.04
N VAL A 69 -10.47 14.21 -8.14
CA VAL A 69 -9.61 13.07 -8.49
C VAL A 69 -8.17 13.52 -8.76
N THR A 70 -7.94 14.60 -9.51
CA THR A 70 -6.59 15.10 -9.78
C THR A 70 -5.88 15.55 -8.51
N THR A 71 -6.60 16.21 -7.59
CA THR A 71 -6.06 16.60 -6.28
C THR A 71 -5.64 15.38 -5.46
N ILE A 72 -6.42 14.29 -5.49
CA ILE A 72 -6.07 13.02 -4.82
C ILE A 72 -4.81 12.41 -5.43
N LEU A 73 -4.75 12.31 -6.76
CA LEU A 73 -3.60 11.74 -7.46
C LEU A 73 -2.34 12.56 -7.21
N PHE A 74 -2.43 13.89 -7.31
CA PHE A 74 -1.32 14.80 -7.04
C PHE A 74 -0.76 14.61 -5.63
N LEU A 75 -1.64 14.57 -4.63
CA LEU A 75 -1.26 14.32 -3.25
C LEU A 75 -0.62 12.92 -3.06
N ARG A 76 -1.14 11.89 -3.72
CA ARG A 76 -0.56 10.55 -3.68
C ARG A 76 0.84 10.52 -4.30
N HIS A 77 1.02 11.17 -5.44
CA HIS A 77 2.31 11.25 -6.11
C HIS A 77 3.33 12.05 -5.29
N THR A 78 2.93 13.19 -4.74
CA THR A 78 3.81 14.00 -3.88
C THR A 78 4.21 13.24 -2.62
N LEU A 79 3.28 12.57 -1.93
CA LEU A 79 3.62 11.73 -0.77
C LEU A 79 4.57 10.58 -1.13
N LYS A 80 4.37 9.90 -2.29
CA LYS A 80 5.28 8.87 -2.78
C LYS A 80 6.69 9.41 -3.03
N LEU A 81 6.82 10.57 -3.68
CA LEU A 81 8.10 11.22 -3.94
C LEU A 81 8.80 11.65 -2.63
N LEU A 82 8.02 12.19 -1.70
CA LEU A 82 8.48 12.63 -0.40
C LEU A 82 8.99 11.45 0.43
N LEU A 83 8.26 10.33 0.47
CA LEU A 83 8.69 9.12 1.17
C LEU A 83 9.82 8.35 0.45
N LYS A 84 9.99 8.53 -0.87
CA LYS A 84 11.13 7.98 -1.62
C LYS A 84 12.45 8.65 -1.24
N TYR A 85 12.42 9.91 -0.78
CA TYR A 85 13.62 10.61 -0.34
C TYR A 85 14.18 9.96 0.94
N LYS A 86 15.31 9.27 0.82
CA LYS A 86 16.03 8.63 1.95
C LYS A 86 17.22 9.44 2.47
N GLY A 87 17.47 10.64 1.94
CA GLY A 87 18.62 11.47 2.31
C GLY A 87 18.64 11.84 3.81
N TRP A 88 17.45 12.08 4.37
CA TRP A 88 17.29 12.40 5.80
C TRP A 88 17.86 11.33 6.74
N MET A 89 17.86 10.05 6.35
CA MET A 89 18.32 8.94 7.19
C MET A 89 19.85 8.88 7.29
N TYR A 90 20.54 9.20 6.20
CA TYR A 90 22.00 9.20 6.17
C TYR A 90 22.59 10.45 6.84
N GLU A 91 21.86 11.56 6.79
CA GLU A 91 22.27 12.85 7.37
C GLU A 91 22.17 12.89 8.90
N VAL A 92 21.45 11.97 9.57
CA VAL A 92 21.38 11.90 11.04
C VAL A 92 22.76 11.70 11.67
N HIS A 93 23.67 11.05 10.96
CA HIS A 93 25.04 10.81 11.41
C HIS A 93 25.97 12.00 11.17
N LEU A 94 25.53 13.03 10.42
CA LEU A 94 26.28 14.25 10.19
C LEU A 94 25.81 15.38 11.11
N LYS A 95 26.76 16.12 11.70
CA LYS A 95 26.51 17.24 12.63
C LYS A 95 25.76 18.44 12.00
N LYS A 96 25.56 18.48 10.68
CA LYS A 96 24.92 19.59 9.94
C LYS A 96 23.77 19.05 9.10
N ILE A 97 22.57 19.55 9.35
CA ILE A 97 21.35 19.19 8.61
C ILE A 97 21.32 19.97 7.28
N SER A 98 21.06 19.29 6.16
CA SER A 98 20.92 19.93 4.84
C SER A 98 19.62 20.73 4.74
N LEU A 99 19.65 21.88 4.04
CA LEU A 99 18.45 22.68 3.73
C LEU A 99 17.38 21.85 3.01
N LYS A 100 17.79 20.85 2.22
CA LYS A 100 16.87 19.93 1.52
C LYS A 100 16.05 19.11 2.52
N THR A 101 16.69 18.62 3.59
CA THR A 101 16.05 17.85 4.67
C THR A 101 15.11 18.72 5.50
N TYR A 102 15.47 19.99 5.74
CA TYR A 102 14.59 20.94 6.43
C TYR A 102 13.32 21.27 5.63
N ILE A 103 13.48 21.58 4.33
CA ILE A 103 12.35 21.84 3.42
C ILE A 103 11.47 20.59 3.30
N TRP A 104 12.09 19.42 3.13
CA TRP A 104 11.40 18.13 3.11
C TRP A 104 10.59 17.92 4.39
N ALA A 105 11.19 18.07 5.58
CA ALA A 105 10.52 17.86 6.86
C ALA A 105 9.35 18.85 7.07
N THR A 106 9.52 20.10 6.63
CA THR A 106 8.46 21.12 6.69
C THR A 106 7.30 20.75 5.76
N LEU A 107 7.58 20.30 4.52
CA LEU A 107 6.55 19.82 3.58
C LEU A 107 5.84 18.56 4.08
N VAL A 108 6.58 17.60 4.65
CA VAL A 108 5.99 16.41 5.28
C VAL A 108 5.06 16.83 6.41
N ARG A 109 5.50 17.75 7.28
CA ARG A 109 4.68 18.24 8.39
C ARG A 109 3.45 18.97 7.89
N THR A 110 3.50 19.85 6.91
CA THR A 110 2.29 20.56 6.45
C THR A 110 1.30 19.62 5.75
N LEU A 111 1.78 18.68 4.93
CA LEU A 111 0.93 17.72 4.20
C LEU A 111 0.36 16.62 5.10
N THR A 112 1.08 16.25 6.17
CA THR A 112 0.70 15.16 7.10
C THR A 112 0.05 15.69 8.38
N ALA A 113 0.38 16.88 8.89
CA ALA A 113 -0.13 17.39 10.16
C ALA A 113 -1.65 17.56 10.20
N LYS A 114 -2.27 17.85 9.04
CA LYS A 114 -3.73 17.97 8.95
C LYS A 114 -4.45 16.63 8.85
N ARG A 115 -3.72 15.51 8.69
CA ARG A 115 -4.25 14.16 8.59
C ARG A 115 -3.77 13.35 9.78
N ARG A 116 -4.68 12.94 10.66
CA ARG A 116 -4.35 12.00 11.72
C ARG A 116 -3.62 10.81 11.07
N PRO A 117 -2.36 10.53 11.44
CA PRO A 117 -1.65 9.39 10.88
C PRO A 117 -2.38 8.15 11.41
N ILE A 118 -3.22 7.56 10.56
CA ILE A 118 -3.77 6.25 10.86
C ILE A 118 -2.56 5.32 10.75
N LEU A 119 -1.96 4.95 11.88
CA LEU A 119 -0.80 4.06 11.96
C LEU A 119 -1.02 2.74 11.18
N TYR A 120 -2.27 2.38 10.92
CA TYR A 120 -2.68 1.22 10.12
C TYR A 120 -2.71 1.44 8.59
N SER A 121 -2.68 2.67 8.06
CA SER A 121 -2.69 2.91 6.60
C SER A 121 -1.33 2.70 5.94
N PHE A 122 -0.25 2.68 6.72
CA PHE A 122 1.09 2.38 6.22
C PHE A 122 1.38 0.88 6.17
N GLN A 123 0.62 0.02 6.88
CA GLN A 123 0.78 -1.44 6.80
C GLN A 123 0.50 -2.01 5.40
N SER A 124 -0.41 -1.41 4.64
CA SER A 124 -0.69 -1.78 3.25
C SER A 124 0.33 -1.22 2.26
N SER A 125 1.21 -0.33 2.71
CA SER A 125 2.26 0.31 1.89
C SER A 125 3.65 -0.22 2.22
N LEU A 126 3.77 -1.11 3.21
CA LEU A 126 5.04 -1.75 3.53
C LEU A 126 5.49 -2.58 2.32
N PRO A 127 6.75 -2.42 1.88
CA PRO A 127 7.26 -3.19 0.76
C PRO A 127 7.13 -4.68 1.08
N GLN A 128 6.60 -5.43 0.11
CA GLN A 128 6.49 -6.88 0.22
C GLN A 128 7.87 -7.46 0.50
N LEU A 129 7.95 -8.33 1.51
CA LEU A 129 9.21 -8.99 1.83
C LEU A 129 9.57 -9.90 0.65
N PRO A 130 10.75 -9.75 0.04
CA PRO A 130 11.16 -10.63 -1.04
C PRO A 130 11.21 -12.07 -0.51
N LEU A 131 10.57 -12.99 -1.22
CA LEU A 131 10.66 -14.41 -0.89
C LEU A 131 12.09 -14.86 -1.25
N PRO A 132 12.88 -15.38 -0.30
CA PRO A 132 14.22 -15.88 -0.60
C PRO A 132 14.13 -17.05 -1.58
N SER A 133 15.20 -17.27 -2.35
CA SER A 133 15.22 -18.41 -3.27
C SER A 133 15.24 -19.73 -2.48
N LEU A 134 14.74 -20.80 -3.11
CA LEU A 134 14.75 -22.12 -2.49
C LEU A 134 16.19 -22.56 -2.17
N GLU A 135 17.12 -22.31 -3.08
CA GLU A 135 18.55 -22.64 -2.94
C GLU A 135 19.20 -21.91 -1.76
N GLU A 136 19.01 -20.58 -1.66
CA GLU A 136 19.55 -19.78 -0.54
C GLU A 136 18.96 -20.23 0.80
N THR A 137 17.68 -20.61 0.80
CA THR A 137 17.00 -21.12 2.01
C THR A 137 17.55 -22.48 2.44
N MET A 138 17.79 -23.39 1.48
CA MET A 138 18.35 -24.72 1.74
C MET A 138 19.82 -24.63 2.20
N GLU A 139 20.62 -23.75 1.60
CA GLU A 139 22.01 -23.52 2.01
C GLU A 139 22.08 -22.94 3.43
N ARG A 140 21.29 -21.91 3.73
CA ARG A 140 21.22 -21.36 5.10
C ARG A 140 20.72 -22.39 6.11
N TYR A 141 19.77 -23.22 5.73
CA TYR A 141 19.27 -24.28 6.58
C TYR A 141 20.40 -25.26 6.95
N LEU A 142 21.13 -25.78 5.96
CA LEU A 142 22.27 -26.68 6.18
C LEU A 142 23.34 -26.05 7.06
N HIS A 143 23.70 -24.78 6.80
CA HIS A 143 24.66 -24.05 7.61
C HIS A 143 24.20 -23.88 9.07
N THR A 144 22.88 -23.72 9.31
CA THR A 144 22.32 -23.54 10.65
C THR A 144 22.24 -24.86 11.43
N VAL A 145 21.97 -25.98 10.76
CA VAL A 145 21.86 -27.30 11.42
C VAL A 145 23.21 -28.01 11.55
N HIS A 146 24.22 -27.63 10.77
CA HIS A 146 25.57 -28.20 10.83
C HIS A 146 26.17 -28.26 12.26
N PRO A 147 26.16 -27.19 13.07
CA PRO A 147 26.72 -27.26 14.43
C PRO A 147 25.90 -28.11 15.42
N LEU A 148 24.71 -28.58 15.04
CA LEU A 148 23.80 -29.34 15.90
C LEU A 148 23.80 -30.85 15.59
N LEU A 149 24.49 -31.27 14.53
CA LEU A 149 24.40 -32.62 13.98
C LEU A 149 25.79 -33.26 13.86
N ASP A 150 25.87 -34.55 14.15
CA ASP A 150 27.04 -35.37 13.82
C ASP A 150 27.20 -35.51 12.30
N GLU A 151 28.43 -35.75 11.83
CA GLU A 151 28.78 -35.76 10.40
C GLU A 151 27.90 -36.71 9.56
N GLU A 152 27.59 -37.90 10.09
CA GLU A 152 26.74 -38.89 9.43
C GLU A 152 25.29 -38.39 9.24
N ARG A 153 24.76 -37.66 10.23
CA ARG A 153 23.41 -37.07 10.16
C ARG A 153 23.40 -35.86 9.24
N TYR A 154 24.49 -35.10 9.21
CA TYR A 154 24.64 -33.94 8.33
C TYR A 154 24.62 -34.36 6.85
N GLU A 155 25.36 -35.41 6.46
CA GLU A 155 25.35 -35.90 5.08
C GLU A 155 23.97 -36.46 4.67
N LYS A 156 23.25 -37.13 5.58
CA LYS A 156 21.87 -37.54 5.33
C LYS A 156 20.93 -36.32 5.12
N MET A 157 21.09 -35.29 5.94
CA MET A 157 20.32 -34.05 5.80
C MET A 157 20.60 -33.34 4.47
N LYS A 158 21.85 -33.33 4.01
CA LYS A 158 22.27 -32.77 2.72
C LYS A 158 21.62 -33.50 1.54
N GLN A 159 21.57 -34.84 1.58
CA GLN A 159 20.85 -35.63 0.57
C GLN A 159 19.35 -35.29 0.54
N MET A 160 18.68 -35.27 1.70
CA MET A 160 17.25 -34.93 1.78
C MET A 160 16.97 -33.50 1.31
N THR A 161 17.88 -32.58 1.60
CA THR A 161 17.79 -31.18 1.16
C THR A 161 17.90 -31.08 -0.36
N TYR A 162 18.80 -31.84 -0.97
CA TYR A 162 18.97 -31.92 -2.42
C TYR A 162 17.74 -32.53 -3.12
N GLU A 163 17.19 -33.61 -2.57
CA GLU A 163 15.96 -34.24 -3.05
C GLU A 163 14.75 -33.29 -2.95
N PHE A 164 14.64 -32.57 -1.83
CA PHE A 164 13.60 -31.57 -1.63
C PHE A 164 13.74 -30.40 -2.60
N GLN A 165 14.95 -29.87 -2.78
CA GLN A 165 15.25 -28.78 -3.72
C GLN A 165 14.90 -29.17 -5.16
N ASN A 166 15.16 -30.42 -5.56
CA ASN A 166 14.91 -30.87 -6.93
C ASN A 166 13.50 -31.44 -7.16
N GLY A 167 12.82 -31.87 -6.11
CA GLY A 167 11.48 -32.43 -6.16
C GLY A 167 10.40 -31.44 -5.73
N ILE A 168 9.81 -31.69 -4.55
CA ILE A 168 8.58 -31.03 -4.10
C ILE A 168 8.79 -29.56 -3.71
N GLY A 169 10.01 -29.18 -3.33
CA GLY A 169 10.36 -27.83 -2.92
C GLY A 169 10.11 -26.80 -4.02
N LYS A 170 10.33 -27.15 -5.30
CA LYS A 170 10.02 -26.26 -6.44
C LYS A 170 8.52 -25.94 -6.55
N LYS A 171 7.66 -26.95 -6.34
CA LYS A 171 6.20 -26.78 -6.38
C LYS A 171 5.72 -25.94 -5.19
N LEU A 172 6.30 -26.17 -4.01
CA LEU A 172 5.98 -25.39 -2.81
C LEU A 172 6.43 -23.93 -2.95
N GLN A 173 7.64 -23.70 -3.47
CA GLN A 173 8.16 -22.35 -3.73
C GLN A 173 7.30 -21.60 -4.74
N LEU A 174 6.82 -22.28 -5.80
CA LEU A 174 5.88 -21.70 -6.75
C LEU A 174 4.54 -21.33 -6.08
N HIS A 175 4.01 -22.21 -5.22
CA HIS A 175 2.80 -21.92 -4.45
C HIS A 175 2.99 -20.71 -3.52
N LEU A 176 4.13 -20.62 -2.82
CA LEU A 176 4.47 -19.49 -1.95
C LEU A 176 4.65 -18.20 -2.75
N TRP A 177 5.26 -18.28 -3.94
CA TRP A 177 5.41 -17.15 -4.84
C TRP A 177 4.04 -16.65 -5.31
N LEU A 178 3.16 -17.55 -5.77
CA LEU A 178 1.78 -17.22 -6.13
C LEU A 178 1.01 -16.61 -4.95
N LYS A 179 1.16 -17.18 -3.74
CA LYS A 179 0.52 -16.66 -2.53
C LYS A 179 1.06 -15.29 -2.15
N SER A 180 2.36 -15.03 -2.34
CA SER A 180 2.98 -13.72 -2.06
C SER A 180 2.50 -12.61 -3.00
N TRP A 181 2.05 -12.96 -4.21
CA TRP A 181 1.49 -12.02 -5.18
C TRP A 181 0.06 -11.60 -4.81
N TRP A 182 -0.75 -12.54 -4.33
CA TRP A 182 -2.16 -12.29 -3.97
C TRP A 182 -2.36 -11.81 -2.52
N ALA A 183 -1.46 -12.15 -1.59
CA ALA A 183 -1.55 -11.75 -0.20
C ALA A 183 -0.74 -10.47 0.05
N SER A 184 -1.42 -9.38 0.42
CA SER A 184 -0.78 -8.11 0.81
C SER A 184 0.14 -8.24 2.04
N ASN A 185 0.01 -9.31 2.83
CA ASN A 185 0.82 -9.62 3.99
C ASN A 185 0.84 -11.14 4.27
N TYR A 186 1.46 -11.93 3.38
CA TYR A 186 1.50 -13.40 3.51
C TYR A 186 2.12 -13.89 4.85
N ILE A 187 3.07 -13.15 5.41
CA ILE A 187 3.72 -13.46 6.70
C ILE A 187 2.74 -13.35 7.87
N ASN A 188 1.83 -12.37 7.85
CA ASN A 188 0.83 -12.24 8.91
C ASN A 188 -0.19 -13.37 8.88
N ASP A 189 -0.55 -13.82 7.68
CA ASP A 189 -1.43 -14.97 7.47
C ASP A 189 -0.77 -16.27 7.95
N LEU A 190 0.51 -16.47 7.58
CA LEU A 190 1.29 -17.62 8.05
C LEU A 190 1.47 -17.63 9.57
N ARG A 191 1.80 -16.50 10.20
CA ARG A 191 1.91 -16.41 11.66
C ARG A 191 0.59 -16.68 12.36
N LYS A 192 -0.52 -16.17 11.81
CA LYS A 192 -1.86 -16.42 12.36
C LYS A 192 -2.21 -17.89 12.31
N LEU A 193 -2.05 -18.54 11.15
CA LEU A 193 -2.30 -19.96 10.99
C LEU A 193 -1.42 -20.81 11.91
N HIS A 194 -0.13 -20.50 12.00
CA HIS A 194 0.77 -21.21 12.90
C HIS A 194 0.40 -21.00 14.38
N GLN A 195 -0.05 -19.81 14.76
CA GLN A 195 -0.50 -19.54 16.13
C GLN A 195 -1.81 -20.26 16.44
N GLU A 196 -2.73 -20.32 15.47
CA GLU A 196 -4.01 -21.03 15.59
C GLU A 196 -3.82 -22.55 15.68
N VAL A 197 -2.95 -23.13 14.84
CA VAL A 197 -2.59 -24.56 14.89
C VAL A 197 -1.89 -24.92 16.21
N ARG A 198 -0.98 -24.06 16.68
CA ARG A 198 -0.32 -24.26 17.98
C ARG A 198 -1.33 -24.18 19.13
N PHE A 199 -2.25 -23.22 19.10
CA PHE A 199 -3.32 -23.11 20.09
C PHE A 199 -4.20 -24.38 20.10
N ILE A 200 -4.68 -24.84 18.95
CA ILE A 200 -5.51 -26.05 18.83
C ILE A 200 -4.76 -27.30 19.33
N GLY A 201 -3.48 -27.44 19.01
CA GLY A 201 -2.65 -28.54 19.49
C GLY A 201 -2.49 -28.55 21.02
N TYR A 202 -2.33 -27.39 21.65
CA TYR A 202 -2.24 -27.27 23.11
C TYR A 202 -3.56 -27.65 23.81
N TYR A 203 -4.71 -27.24 23.27
CA TYR A 203 -6.01 -27.64 23.84
C TYR A 203 -6.28 -29.14 23.66
N ALA A 204 -5.96 -29.71 22.50
CA ALA A 204 -6.10 -31.14 22.27
C ALA A 204 -5.21 -32.00 23.18
N THR A 205 -4.03 -31.51 23.58
CA THR A 205 -3.19 -32.20 24.58
C THR A 205 -3.67 -32.03 26.03
N LEU A 206 -4.39 -30.94 26.34
CA LEU A 206 -4.95 -30.71 27.68
C LEU A 206 -6.22 -31.53 27.93
N ASP A 207 -7.06 -31.72 26.90
CA ASP A 207 -8.29 -32.53 27.00
C ASP A 207 -8.03 -34.06 27.04
N ASN A 208 -6.83 -34.52 26.63
CA ASN A 208 -6.38 -35.91 26.75
C ASN A 208 -5.62 -36.21 28.06
N CYS A 209 -5.50 -35.22 28.96
CA CYS A 209 -4.83 -35.34 30.26
C CYS A 209 -5.83 -35.43 31.44
N TRP A 210 -7.12 -35.66 31.16
CA TRP A 210 -8.16 -35.95 32.14
C TRP A 210 -8.88 -37.25 31.80
#